data_AF-A0A2E4EMU7-F1
#
_entry.id   AF-A0A2E4EMU7-F1
#
_cell.length_a   1.000
_cell.length_b   1.000
_cell.length_c   1.000
_cell.angle_alpha   90.00
_cell.angle_beta   90.00
_cell.angle_gamma   90.00
#
_symmetry.space_group_name_H-M   'P 1'
#
loop_
_entity.id
_entity.type
_entity.pdbx_description
1 polymer ?
#
loop_
_entity_poly.entity_id
_entity_poly.type
_entity_poly.pdbx_seq_one_letter_code
_entity_poly.pdbx_strand_id
1 'polypeptide(L)'
;MAQFFLEKTQKLSESILEANGYNKTFDNKDIPHDEKEDLTAHAIYSNGKNQIKISAQDWRDFYFIYFIELNGKKVVEVNYINNIDGALKILVETIKSIVNP
;
A
#
# COMPACT_ATOMS: atom_id res chain seq x y z
N MET A 1 -8.74 -5.60 -9.65
CA MET A 1 -9.26 -4.89 -8.44
C MET A 1 -8.14 -4.43 -7.51
N ALA A 2 -7.05 -5.19 -7.36
CA ALA A 2 -5.88 -4.80 -6.57
C ALA A 2 -5.33 -3.39 -6.88
N GLN A 3 -5.22 -3.04 -8.17
CA GLN A 3 -4.78 -1.71 -8.61
C GLN A 3 -5.69 -0.58 -8.12
N PHE A 4 -7.02 -0.71 -8.27
CA PHE A 4 -7.98 0.30 -7.80
C PHE A 4 -7.85 0.56 -6.29
N PHE A 5 -7.61 -0.50 -5.51
CA PHE A 5 -7.44 -0.36 -4.08
C PHE A 5 -6.11 0.27 -3.71
N LEU A 6 -5.02 -0.11 -4.38
CA LEU A 6 -3.72 0.53 -4.19
C LEU A 6 -3.86 2.04 -4.44
N GLU A 7 -4.53 2.42 -5.53
CA GLU A 7 -4.79 3.82 -5.87
C GLU A 7 -5.62 4.56 -4.83
N LYS A 8 -6.69 3.92 -4.33
CA LYS A 8 -7.54 4.52 -3.29
C LYS A 8 -6.76 4.66 -1.97
N THR A 9 -5.93 3.68 -1.62
CA THR A 9 -5.07 3.74 -0.43
C THR A 9 -4.05 4.86 -0.58
N GLN A 10 -3.33 4.90 -1.69
CA GLN A 10 -2.36 5.96 -2.02
C GLN A 10 -3.01 7.32 -1.89
N LYS A 11 -4.15 7.57 -2.56
CA LYS A 11 -4.85 8.85 -2.50
C LYS A 11 -5.24 9.27 -1.08
N LEU A 12 -5.60 8.32 -0.22
CA LEU A 12 -5.96 8.59 1.18
C LEU A 12 -4.75 8.79 2.09
N SER A 13 -3.60 8.19 1.77
CA SER A 13 -2.39 8.25 2.58
C SER A 13 -1.34 9.25 2.11
N GLU A 14 -1.39 9.70 0.85
CA GLU A 14 -0.34 10.49 0.22
C GLU A 14 -0.09 11.80 0.95
N SER A 15 -1.13 12.59 1.22
CA SER A 15 -0.97 13.83 2.00
C SER A 15 -0.44 13.60 3.42
N ILE A 16 -0.77 12.46 4.04
CA ILE A 16 -0.25 12.09 5.37
C ILE A 16 1.24 11.78 5.29
N LEU A 17 1.66 11.03 4.27
CA LEU A 17 3.04 10.64 4.04
C LEU A 17 3.91 11.86 3.67
N GLU A 18 3.44 12.69 2.74
CA GLU A 18 4.13 13.92 2.30
C GLU A 18 4.30 14.91 3.44
N ALA A 19 3.26 15.12 4.27
CA ALA A 19 3.35 15.98 5.45
C ALA A 19 4.40 15.49 6.48
N ASN A 20 4.77 14.20 6.43
CA ASN A 20 5.78 13.59 7.28
C ASN A 20 7.12 13.36 6.54
N GLY A 21 7.33 14.04 5.42
CA GLY A 21 8.59 14.06 4.66
C GLY A 21 8.86 12.80 3.84
N TYR A 22 7.87 11.91 3.68
CA TYR A 22 7.98 10.78 2.76
C TYR A 22 7.71 11.22 1.33
N ASN A 23 8.55 10.78 0.42
CA ASN A 23 8.39 10.97 -1.02
C ASN A 23 8.11 9.62 -1.67
N LYS A 24 7.24 9.59 -2.67
CA LYS A 24 7.01 8.38 -3.47
C LYS A 24 8.26 8.10 -4.31
N THR A 25 8.87 6.94 -4.11
CA THR A 25 10.09 6.52 -4.82
C THR A 25 9.83 5.45 -5.87
N PHE A 26 8.66 4.79 -5.80
CA PHE A 26 8.26 3.76 -6.77
C PHE A 26 6.73 3.63 -6.80
N ASP A 27 6.19 3.43 -8.00
CA ASP A 27 4.78 3.11 -8.22
C ASP A 27 4.63 2.01 -9.28
N ASN A 28 3.89 0.95 -8.96
CA ASN A 28 3.62 -0.14 -9.91
C ASN A 28 2.75 0.29 -11.10
N LYS A 29 2.22 1.52 -11.12
CA LYS A 29 1.64 2.15 -12.31
C LYS A 29 2.65 2.33 -13.45
N ASP A 30 3.93 2.44 -13.11
CA ASP A 30 4.98 2.71 -14.09
C ASP A 30 5.47 1.42 -14.78
N ILE A 31 5.04 0.24 -14.31
CA ILE A 31 5.37 -1.05 -14.92
C ILE A 31 4.30 -1.40 -15.99
N PRO A 32 4.72 -1.66 -17.24
CA PRO A 32 3.86 -2.14 -18.32
C PRO A 32 3.09 -3.41 -17.92
N HIS A 33 1.85 -3.57 -18.42
CA HIS A 33 0.97 -4.67 -18.01
C HIS A 33 1.54 -6.07 -18.34
N ASP A 34 2.29 -6.16 -19.42
CA ASP A 34 3.01 -7.33 -19.94
C ASP A 34 4.26 -7.71 -19.15
N GLU A 35 4.80 -6.80 -18.34
CA GLU A 35 5.96 -7.05 -17.46
C GLU A 35 5.54 -7.34 -16.01
N LYS A 36 4.24 -7.38 -15.72
CA LYS A 36 3.71 -7.74 -14.38
C LYS A 36 3.75 -9.26 -14.20
N GLU A 37 4.93 -9.78 -13.91
CA GLU A 37 5.11 -11.20 -13.52
C GLU A 37 4.39 -11.53 -12.20
N ASP A 38 4.19 -10.51 -11.35
CA ASP A 38 3.53 -10.63 -10.06
C ASP A 38 2.13 -10.02 -10.09
N LEU A 39 1.14 -10.74 -9.57
CA LEU A 39 -0.22 -10.23 -9.28
C LEU A 39 -0.24 -9.21 -8.12
N THR A 40 0.92 -8.66 -7.78
CA THR A 40 1.14 -7.77 -6.64
C THR A 40 1.47 -6.37 -7.12
N ALA A 41 0.52 -5.46 -6.96
CA ALA A 41 0.77 -4.04 -7.14
C ALA A 41 1.31 -3.42 -5.85
N HIS A 42 2.30 -2.54 -5.95
CA HIS A 42 2.84 -1.86 -4.77
C HIS A 42 3.32 -0.44 -5.06
N ALA A 43 3.38 0.36 -4.01
CA ALA A 43 3.94 1.70 -4.01
C ALA A 43 4.91 1.83 -2.85
N ILE A 44 6.03 2.51 -3.08
CA ILE A 44 7.08 2.69 -2.08
C ILE A 44 7.24 4.19 -1.81
N TYR A 45 7.27 4.52 -0.53
CA TYR A 45 7.48 5.86 -0.01
C TYR A 45 8.70 5.86 0.91
N SER A 46 9.55 6.88 0.83
CA SER A 46 10.71 6.99 1.72
C SER A 46 10.99 8.43 2.13
N ASN A 47 11.45 8.62 3.36
CA ASN A 47 11.97 9.88 3.89
C ASN A 47 13.49 9.84 4.14
N GLY A 48 14.20 8.87 3.55
CA GLY A 48 15.64 8.65 3.73
C GLY A 48 16.03 7.91 5.02
N LYS A 49 15.16 7.86 6.04
CA LYS A 49 15.36 7.06 7.27
C LYS A 49 14.50 5.80 7.27
N ASN A 50 13.26 5.95 6.85
CA ASN A 50 12.26 4.90 6.80
C ASN A 50 11.75 4.72 5.36
N GLN A 51 11.35 3.50 5.07
CA GLN A 51 10.68 3.12 3.84
C GLN A 51 9.35 2.45 4.19
N ILE A 52 8.28 2.95 3.60
CA ILE A 52 6.94 2.37 3.70
C ILE A 52 6.60 1.80 2.33
N LYS A 53 6.34 0.49 2.27
CA LYS A 53 5.84 -0.17 1.07
C LYS A 53 4.39 -0.59 1.30
N ILE A 54 3.51 -0.11 0.44
CA ILE A 54 2.08 -0.43 0.44
C ILE A 54 1.86 -1.40 -0.71
N SER A 55 1.35 -2.60 -0.43
CA SER A 55 1.16 -3.64 -1.43
C SER A 55 -0.27 -4.15 -1.48
N ALA A 56 -0.67 -4.59 -2.67
CA ALA A 56 -1.96 -5.11 -3.03
C ALA A 56 -1.77 -6.33 -3.93
N GLN A 57 -2.02 -7.52 -3.38
CA GLN A 57 -1.88 -8.78 -4.10
C GLN A 57 -3.26 -9.34 -4.47
N ASP A 58 -3.43 -9.70 -5.74
CA ASP A 58 -4.55 -10.48 -6.25
C ASP A 58 -4.20 -11.97 -6.14
N TRP A 59 -4.77 -12.68 -5.17
CA TRP A 59 -4.43 -14.09 -4.92
C TRP A 59 -5.38 -15.03 -5.68
N ARG A 60 -6.66 -14.65 -5.89
CA ARG A 60 -7.73 -15.30 -6.71
C ARG A 60 -8.90 -14.34 -6.92
N ASP A 61 -9.85 -14.68 -7.81
CA ASP A 61 -11.05 -13.90 -8.24
C ASP A 61 -11.76 -13.04 -7.16
N PHE A 62 -11.67 -13.37 -5.87
CA PHE A 62 -12.27 -12.62 -4.76
C PHE A 62 -11.40 -12.50 -3.51
N TYR A 63 -10.11 -12.85 -3.59
CA TYR A 63 -9.19 -12.85 -2.44
C TYR A 63 -8.04 -11.90 -2.71
N PHE A 64 -8.04 -10.80 -1.96
CA PHE A 64 -7.07 -9.74 -2.10
C PHE A 64 -6.39 -9.52 -0.76
N ILE A 65 -5.07 -9.52 -0.79
CA ILE A 65 -4.26 -9.28 0.40
C ILE A 65 -3.63 -7.90 0.26
N TYR A 66 -3.89 -7.04 1.24
CA TYR A 66 -3.20 -5.77 1.36
C TYR A 66 -2.26 -5.82 2.54
N PHE A 67 -1.06 -5.29 2.36
CA PHE A 67 -0.11 -5.25 3.46
C PHE A 67 0.76 -4.01 3.36
N ILE A 68 1.18 -3.54 4.53
CA ILE A 68 2.17 -2.47 4.66
C ILE A 68 3.43 -3.09 5.26
N GLU A 69 4.57 -2.71 4.70
CA GLU A 69 5.89 -3.02 5.21
C GLU A 69 6.58 -1.73 5.63
N LEU A 70 7.19 -1.71 6.81
CA LEU A 70 8.08 -0.65 7.28
C LEU A 70 9.50 -1.20 7.32
N ASN A 71 10.39 -0.60 6.54
CA ASN A 71 11.80 -1.04 6.41
C ASN A 71 11.91 -2.54 6.08
N GLY A 72 11.06 -3.04 5.19
CA GLY A 72 11.01 -4.45 4.78
C GLY A 72 10.35 -5.40 5.80
N LYS A 73 9.88 -4.91 6.95
CA LYS A 73 9.13 -5.71 7.92
C LYS A 73 7.63 -5.45 7.75
N LYS A 74 6.86 -6.51 7.49
CA LYS A 74 5.39 -6.44 7.46
C LYS A 74 4.85 -5.98 8.81
N VAL A 75 4.07 -4.89 8.81
CA VAL A 75 3.48 -4.27 10.01
C VAL A 75 1.97 -4.48 10.07
N VAL A 76 1.31 -4.63 8.93
CA VAL A 76 -0.10 -5.01 8.86
C VAL A 76 -0.34 -5.84 7.61
N GLU A 77 -1.25 -6.79 7.74
CA GLU A 77 -1.84 -7.54 6.64
C GLU A 77 -3.35 -7.55 6.83
N VAL A 78 -4.06 -7.18 5.78
CA VAL A 78 -5.51 -7.19 5.74
C VAL A 78 -5.92 -8.03 4.55
N ASN A 79 -6.48 -9.19 4.85
CA ASN A 79 -7.30 -9.92 3.91
C ASN A 79 -8.72 -9.34 3.98
N TYR A 80 -9.32 -9.00 2.84
CA TYR A 80 -10.73 -8.69 2.80
C TYR A 80 -11.48 -9.64 1.87
N ILE A 81 -12.56 -10.18 2.40
CA ILE A 81 -13.64 -10.78 1.63
C ILE A 81 -14.82 -9.82 1.83
N ASN A 82 -15.11 -8.99 0.82
CA ASN A 82 -16.27 -8.07 0.77
C ASN A 82 -16.33 -6.87 1.74
N ASN A 83 -15.23 -6.45 2.41
CA ASN A 83 -15.20 -5.20 3.19
C ASN A 83 -14.01 -4.29 2.84
N ILE A 84 -14.11 -3.63 1.68
CA ILE A 84 -13.06 -2.74 1.15
C ILE A 84 -12.82 -1.53 2.07
N ASP A 85 -13.88 -0.86 2.53
CA ASP A 85 -13.73 0.37 3.30
C ASP A 85 -13.16 0.12 4.70
N GLY A 86 -13.51 -1.01 5.32
CA GLY A 86 -12.89 -1.46 6.57
C GLY A 86 -11.38 -1.72 6.39
N ALA A 87 -10.99 -2.37 5.30
CA ALA A 87 -9.59 -2.62 4.99
C ALA A 87 -8.80 -1.32 4.75
N LEU A 88 -9.36 -0.38 3.96
CA LEU A 88 -8.76 0.93 3.73
C LEU A 88 -8.55 1.69 5.04
N LYS A 89 -9.56 1.67 5.93
CA LYS A 89 -9.45 2.33 7.23
C LYS A 89 -8.31 1.75 8.06
N ILE A 90 -8.19 0.43 8.16
CA ILE A 90 -7.11 -0.23 8.91
C ILE A 90 -5.74 0.19 8.36
N LEU A 91 -5.58 0.20 7.04
CA LEU A 91 -4.31 0.56 6.41
C LEU A 91 -3.96 2.04 6.64
N VAL A 92 -4.91 2.95 6.47
CA VAL A 92 -4.69 4.39 6.70
C VAL A 92 -4.36 4.68 8.17
N GLU A 93 -5.08 4.06 9.11
CA GLU A 93 -4.76 4.19 10.54
C GLU A 93 -3.39 3.60 10.89
N THR A 94 -2.98 2.52 10.23
CA THR A 94 -1.63 1.96 10.37
C THR A 94 -0.58 2.94 9.85
N ILE A 95 -0.81 3.59 8.70
CA ILE A 95 0.12 4.60 8.19
C ILE A 95 0.23 5.77 9.17
N LYS A 96 -0.89 6.23 9.74
CA LYS A 96 -0.88 7.30 10.75
C LYS A 96 -0.07 6.94 11.99
N SER A 97 -0.15 5.70 12.49
CA SER A 97 0.61 5.26 13.65
C SER A 97 2.11 5.09 13.36
N ILE A 98 2.48 4.76 12.11
CA ILE A 98 3.88 4.68 11.70
C ILE A 98 4.53 6.07 11.64
N VAL A 99 3.81 7.06 11.09
CA VAL A 99 4.37 8.40 10.88
C VAL A 99 4.26 9.30 12.11
N ASN A 100 3.31 9.02 13.02
CA ASN A 100 3.17 9.67 14.33
C ASN A 100 3.32 8.64 15.45
N PRO A 101 4.55 8.16 15.73
CA PRO A 101 4.81 7.15 16.76
C PRO A 101 4.55 7.65 18.18
#